data_AF-A0A955R2P0-F1
#
_entry.id   AF-A0A955R2P0-F1
#
_cell.length_a   1.000
_cell.length_b   1.000
_cell.length_c   1.000
_cell.angle_alpha   90.00
_cell.angle_beta   90.00
_cell.angle_gamma   90.00
#
_symmetry.space_group_name_H-M   'P 1'
#
loop_
_entity.id
_entity.type
_entity.pdbx_description
1 polymer ?
#
loop_
_entity_poly.entity_id
_entity_poly.type
_entity_poly.pdbx_seq_one_letter_code
_entity_poly.pdbx_strand_id
1 'polypeptide(L)'
;MAEKKSRYLKDGEDAIYDSVSSLTWTAKDSRQALSKELSWDEANAWAQELNNETFGGHSDWRLPTVEEALTLFNTERLNKDFKGGDIHLDATFPPGAGPCTWTSSERGREAQIVFFLNGCPYWYDKNDQTISHSVRLVRRG
;
A
#
# COMPACT_ATOMS: atom_id res chain seq x y z
N MET A 1 -5.76 -27.00 -19.97
CA MET A 1 -5.84 -26.50 -18.58
C MET A 1 -4.86 -25.34 -18.50
N ALA A 2 -5.34 -24.08 -18.46
CA ALA A 2 -4.43 -22.95 -18.31
C ALA A 2 -3.96 -22.91 -16.84
N GLU A 3 -2.65 -23.01 -16.60
CA GLU A 3 -2.10 -22.81 -15.27
C GLU A 3 -2.52 -21.43 -14.76
N LYS A 4 -3.17 -21.40 -13.60
CA LYS A 4 -3.64 -20.16 -12.97
C LYS A 4 -2.40 -19.40 -12.48
N LYS A 5 -1.77 -18.62 -13.36
CA LYS A 5 -0.57 -17.84 -13.05
C LYS A 5 -0.89 -16.93 -11.87
N SER A 6 -0.13 -17.06 -10.78
CA SER A 6 -0.34 -16.22 -9.60
C SER A 6 -0.10 -14.76 -9.99
N ARG A 7 -1.10 -13.91 -9.77
CA ARG A 7 -1.01 -12.47 -10.09
C ARG A 7 0.15 -11.83 -9.35
N TYR A 8 0.25 -12.12 -8.05
CA TYR A 8 1.28 -11.62 -7.16
C TYR A 8 2.40 -12.65 -7.04
N LEU A 9 3.62 -12.20 -7.29
CA LEU A 9 4.87 -12.96 -7.19
C LEU A 9 5.74 -12.31 -6.12
N LYS A 10 6.17 -13.07 -5.12
CA LYS A 10 7.06 -12.55 -4.08
C LYS A 10 8.45 -12.31 -4.68
N ASP A 11 8.98 -11.11 -4.47
CA ASP A 11 10.32 -10.71 -4.88
C ASP A 11 11.14 -10.46 -3.61
N GLY A 12 11.74 -11.54 -3.09
CA GLY A 12 12.33 -11.56 -1.75
C GLY A 12 11.29 -11.51 -0.62
N GLU A 13 11.71 -11.05 0.56
CA GLU A 13 10.84 -10.87 1.73
C GLU A 13 10.20 -9.46 1.80
N ASP A 14 10.76 -8.52 1.03
CA ASP A 14 10.50 -7.09 1.17
C ASP A 14 9.57 -6.54 0.08
N ALA A 15 9.44 -7.24 -1.05
CA ALA A 15 8.70 -6.78 -2.21
C ALA A 15 7.77 -7.85 -2.82
N ILE A 16 6.71 -7.40 -3.47
CA ILE A 16 5.73 -8.24 -4.16
C ILE A 16 5.45 -7.64 -5.54
N TYR A 17 5.77 -8.37 -6.59
CA TYR A 17 5.51 -8.02 -7.97
C TYR A 17 4.10 -8.42 -8.40
N ASP A 18 3.32 -7.48 -8.92
CA ASP A 18 2.02 -7.70 -9.55
C ASP A 18 2.18 -7.80 -11.08
N SER A 19 2.05 -9.01 -11.60
CA SER A 19 2.20 -9.32 -13.02
C SER A 19 1.10 -8.73 -13.92
N VAL A 20 -0.04 -8.31 -13.35
CA VAL A 20 -1.14 -7.70 -14.13
C VAL A 20 -0.92 -6.21 -14.30
N SER A 21 -0.55 -5.51 -13.22
CA SER A 21 -0.27 -4.06 -13.27
C SER A 21 1.18 -3.74 -13.66
N SER A 22 2.07 -4.75 -13.67
CA SER A 22 3.52 -4.57 -13.84
C SER A 22 4.12 -3.62 -12.80
N LEU A 23 3.60 -3.68 -11.57
CA LEU A 23 4.02 -2.86 -10.44
C LEU A 23 4.64 -3.73 -9.35
N THR A 24 5.66 -3.22 -8.68
CA THR A 24 6.19 -3.86 -7.48
C THR A 24 5.76 -3.06 -6.26
N TRP A 25 5.21 -3.76 -5.28
CA TRP A 25 4.69 -3.21 -4.04
C TRP A 25 5.60 -3.60 -2.88
N THR A 26 5.72 -2.77 -1.85
CA THR A 26 6.33 -3.22 -0.59
C THR A 26 5.47 -4.33 0.01
N ALA A 27 6.10 -5.42 0.45
CA ALA A 27 5.38 -6.54 1.06
C ALA A 27 4.65 -6.07 2.33
N LYS A 28 5.37 -5.34 3.19
CA LYS A 28 4.83 -4.70 4.39
C LYS A 28 4.45 -3.26 4.07
N ASP A 29 3.32 -2.82 4.62
CA ASP A 29 2.96 -1.39 4.59
C ASP A 29 3.63 -0.63 5.76
N SER A 30 3.46 0.69 5.79
CA SER A 30 4.04 1.52 6.85
C SER A 30 3.54 1.16 8.25
N ARG A 31 2.31 0.66 8.38
CA ARG A 31 1.75 0.23 9.67
C ARG A 31 2.47 -1.02 10.17
N GLN A 32 2.75 -1.98 9.30
CA GLN A 32 3.50 -3.19 9.65
C GLN A 32 4.97 -2.90 9.91
N ALA A 33 5.58 -1.97 9.17
CA ALA A 33 6.99 -1.63 9.32
C ALA A 33 7.27 -0.77 10.56
N LEU A 34 6.46 0.26 10.79
CA LEU A 34 6.72 1.27 11.82
C LEU A 34 5.83 1.13 13.06
N SER A 35 4.80 0.28 13.01
CA SER A 35 3.78 0.15 14.07
C SER A 35 3.12 1.47 14.48
N LYS A 36 3.14 2.46 13.59
CA LYS A 36 2.52 3.78 13.78
C LYS A 36 1.65 4.18 12.59
N GLU A 37 0.83 5.17 12.82
CA GLU A 37 0.01 5.83 11.80
C GLU A 37 0.83 6.95 11.18
N LEU A 38 0.69 7.14 9.88
CA LEU A 38 1.45 8.18 9.16
C LEU A 38 0.50 9.23 8.61
N SER A 39 0.82 10.49 8.87
CA SER A 39 0.33 11.61 8.06
C SER A 39 0.79 11.48 6.60
N TRP A 40 0.18 12.24 5.69
CA TRP A 40 0.58 12.20 4.28
C TRP A 40 2.02 12.67 4.07
N ASP A 41 2.46 13.69 4.81
CA ASP A 41 3.85 14.17 4.74
C ASP A 41 4.83 13.13 5.32
N GLU A 42 4.48 12.45 6.42
CA GLU A 42 5.31 11.35 6.94
C GLU A 42 5.33 10.14 6.00
N ALA A 43 4.24 9.86 5.28
CA ALA A 43 4.20 8.79 4.27
C ALA A 43 5.19 9.09 3.13
N ASN A 44 5.27 10.35 2.68
CA ASN A 44 6.27 10.78 1.71
C ASN A 44 7.69 10.69 2.29
N ALA A 45 7.89 11.13 3.54
CA ALA A 45 9.19 11.03 4.21
C ALA A 45 9.66 9.57 4.34
N TRP A 46 8.75 8.65 4.67
CA TRP A 46 9.04 7.23 4.76
C TRP A 46 9.46 6.64 3.40
N ALA A 47 8.84 7.07 2.30
CA ALA A 47 9.29 6.68 0.97
C ALA A 47 10.71 7.14 0.67
N GLN A 48 11.06 8.37 1.03
CA GLN A 48 12.42 8.90 0.87
C GLN A 48 13.43 8.14 1.76
N GLU A 49 13.05 7.79 2.98
CA GLU A 49 13.86 7.00 3.90
C GLU A 49 14.20 5.63 3.31
N LEU A 50 13.19 4.88 2.85
CA LEU A 50 13.40 3.58 2.20
C LEU A 50 14.26 3.67 0.95
N ASN A 51 14.15 4.78 0.20
CA ASN A 51 14.99 5.01 -0.97
C ASN A 51 16.46 5.26 -0.62
N ASN A 52 16.71 6.03 0.45
CA ASN A 52 18.06 6.28 0.93
C ASN A 52 18.72 5.01 1.49
N GLU A 53 17.92 4.13 2.10
CA GLU A 53 18.39 2.83 2.60
C GLU A 53 18.55 1.77 1.50
N THR A 54 18.14 2.07 0.26
CA THR A 54 18.11 1.09 -0.84
C THR A 54 17.32 -0.16 -0.45
N PHE A 55 16.15 0.05 0.19
CA PHE A 55 15.33 -1.01 0.73
C PHE A 55 14.96 -2.06 -0.33
N GLY A 56 15.22 -3.34 -0.03
CA GLY A 56 15.04 -4.44 -0.98
C GLY A 56 15.93 -4.35 -2.22
N GLY A 57 17.04 -3.60 -2.17
CA GLY A 57 17.90 -3.35 -3.32
C GLY A 57 17.42 -2.22 -4.26
N HIS A 58 16.42 -1.44 -3.84
CA HIS A 58 15.74 -0.46 -4.67
C HIS A 58 15.63 0.91 -4.00
N SER A 59 15.66 1.98 -4.81
CA SER A 59 15.67 3.38 -4.35
C SER A 59 14.65 4.29 -5.07
N ASP A 60 13.63 3.68 -5.67
CA ASP A 60 12.59 4.30 -6.49
C ASP A 60 11.16 4.06 -5.93
N TRP A 61 11.05 3.79 -4.63
CA TRP A 61 9.79 3.67 -3.92
C TRP A 61 9.06 5.02 -3.85
N ARG A 62 7.75 5.00 -4.11
CA ARG A 62 6.88 6.17 -4.05
C ARG A 62 5.49 5.82 -3.55
N LEU A 63 4.72 6.84 -3.22
CA LEU A 63 3.28 6.68 -2.99
C LEU A 63 2.61 6.20 -4.30
N PRO A 64 1.60 5.33 -4.21
CA PRO A 64 0.82 4.91 -5.36
C PRO A 64 -0.10 6.03 -5.81
N THR A 65 -0.44 6.03 -7.10
CA THR A 65 -1.61 6.77 -7.57
C THR A 65 -2.89 6.07 -7.11
N VAL A 66 -4.02 6.75 -7.19
CA VAL A 66 -5.33 6.16 -6.85
C VAL A 66 -5.62 4.93 -7.71
N GLU A 67 -5.37 5.01 -9.01
CA GLU A 67 -5.59 3.90 -9.94
C GLU A 67 -4.73 2.69 -9.57
N GLU A 68 -3.45 2.92 -9.26
CA GLU A 68 -2.53 1.87 -8.81
C GLU A 68 -3.03 1.25 -7.49
N ALA A 69 -3.40 2.06 -6.49
CA ALA A 69 -3.91 1.57 -5.22
C ALA A 69 -5.21 0.75 -5.37
N LEU A 70 -6.10 1.16 -6.26
CA LEU A 70 -7.33 0.41 -6.56
C LEU A 70 -7.05 -0.95 -7.19
N THR A 71 -5.91 -1.15 -7.87
CA THR A 71 -5.56 -2.48 -8.40
C THR A 71 -5.31 -3.52 -7.30
N LEU A 72 -4.96 -3.09 -6.08
CA LEU A 72 -4.78 -3.97 -4.92
C LEU A 72 -6.12 -4.43 -4.33
N PHE A 73 -7.16 -3.61 -4.47
CA PHE A 73 -8.49 -3.94 -3.97
C PHE A 73 -9.10 -5.07 -4.79
N ASN A 74 -9.49 -6.15 -4.12
CA ASN A 74 -10.15 -7.28 -4.78
C ASN A 74 -11.20 -7.90 -3.86
N THR A 75 -12.47 -7.77 -4.24
CA THR A 75 -13.62 -8.25 -3.47
C THR A 75 -13.66 -9.77 -3.28
N GLU A 76 -13.03 -10.54 -4.18
CA GLU A 76 -12.95 -12.00 -4.09
C GLU A 76 -11.83 -12.50 -3.16
N ARG A 77 -10.99 -11.58 -2.68
CA ARG A 77 -9.86 -11.87 -1.80
C ARG A 77 -10.08 -11.20 -0.45
N LEU A 78 -9.62 -11.86 0.59
CA LEU A 78 -9.68 -11.35 1.96
C LEU A 78 -8.32 -11.51 2.62
N ASN A 79 -7.95 -10.48 3.37
CA ASN A 79 -6.80 -10.47 4.26
C ASN A 79 -7.20 -9.79 5.58
N LYS A 80 -6.33 -9.88 6.59
CA LYS A 80 -6.57 -9.30 7.90
C LYS A 80 -5.82 -7.98 8.05
N ASP A 81 -6.51 -6.96 8.54
CA ASP A 81 -5.87 -5.71 8.95
C ASP A 81 -5.18 -5.85 10.32
N PHE A 82 -4.50 -4.80 10.77
CA PHE A 82 -3.81 -4.75 12.07
C PHE A 82 -4.73 -4.92 13.29
N LYS A 83 -6.05 -4.72 13.15
CA LYS A 83 -7.07 -4.91 14.18
C LYS A 83 -7.74 -6.30 14.08
N GLY A 84 -7.38 -7.12 13.09
CA GLY A 84 -8.02 -8.40 12.80
C GLY A 84 -9.32 -8.29 11.98
N GLY A 85 -9.65 -7.09 11.49
CA GLY A 85 -10.75 -6.85 10.57
C GLY A 85 -10.46 -7.39 9.18
N ASP A 86 -11.52 -7.72 8.44
CA ASP A 86 -11.43 -8.21 7.07
C ASP A 86 -11.27 -7.04 6.09
N ILE A 87 -10.24 -7.13 5.25
CA ILE A 87 -9.96 -6.20 4.16
C ILE A 87 -9.86 -6.94 2.83
N HIS A 88 -10.28 -6.30 1.75
CA HIS A 88 -10.29 -6.87 0.40
C HIS A 88 -8.92 -6.74 -0.28
N LEU A 89 -8.00 -7.60 0.15
CA LEU A 89 -6.62 -7.65 -0.31
C LEU A 89 -6.21 -9.11 -0.49
N ASP A 90 -5.26 -9.39 -1.39
CA ASP A 90 -4.76 -10.74 -1.58
C ASP A 90 -3.97 -11.25 -0.37
N ALA A 91 -4.14 -12.53 -0.01
CA ALA A 91 -3.44 -13.17 1.11
C ALA A 91 -1.94 -13.37 0.85
N THR A 92 -1.45 -13.09 -0.36
CA THR A 92 -0.02 -13.02 -0.66
C THR A 92 0.66 -11.91 0.14
N PHE A 93 -0.07 -10.84 0.44
CA PHE A 93 0.40 -9.79 1.34
C PHE A 93 0.34 -10.26 2.79
N PRO A 94 1.35 -9.94 3.62
CA PRO A 94 1.35 -10.29 5.03
C PRO A 94 0.14 -9.69 5.75
N PRO A 95 -0.49 -10.43 6.67
CA PRO A 95 -1.59 -9.92 7.48
C PRO A 95 -1.12 -8.83 8.44
N GLY A 96 -2.05 -8.00 8.91
CA GLY A 96 -1.76 -6.88 9.80
C GLY A 96 -1.49 -5.57 9.07
N ALA A 97 -1.82 -5.47 7.78
CA ALA A 97 -1.76 -4.22 7.03
C ALA A 97 -2.75 -3.19 7.59
N GLY A 98 -2.52 -1.91 7.32
CA GLY A 98 -3.52 -0.88 7.55
C GLY A 98 -4.75 -1.08 6.65
N PRO A 99 -5.93 -0.58 7.10
CA PRO A 99 -7.18 -0.71 6.36
C PRO A 99 -7.26 0.17 5.11
N CYS A 100 -6.26 1.03 4.89
CA CYS A 100 -6.24 2.03 3.84
C CYS A 100 -4.80 2.31 3.40
N THR A 101 -4.62 2.95 2.24
CA THR A 101 -3.32 3.43 1.77
C THR A 101 -3.41 4.87 1.29
N TRP A 102 -2.49 5.72 1.73
CA TRP A 102 -2.28 7.04 1.13
C TRP A 102 -1.90 6.90 -0.34
N THR A 103 -2.28 7.93 -1.10
CA THR A 103 -1.93 8.06 -2.52
C THR A 103 -1.18 9.36 -2.77
N SER A 104 -0.53 9.44 -3.93
CA SER A 104 0.16 10.65 -4.39
C SER A 104 -0.81 11.76 -4.85
N SER A 105 -2.12 11.50 -4.89
CA SER A 105 -3.12 12.47 -5.34
C SER A 105 -3.45 13.45 -4.22
N GLU A 106 -3.05 14.71 -4.39
CA GLU A 106 -3.24 15.78 -3.40
C GLU A 106 -4.01 17.00 -3.97
N ARG A 107 -4.69 17.73 -3.09
CA ARG A 107 -5.28 19.04 -3.40
C ARG A 107 -5.22 19.93 -2.16
N GLY A 108 -4.47 21.03 -2.24
CA GLY A 108 -4.32 21.95 -1.12
C GLY A 108 -3.84 21.25 0.16
N ARG A 109 -4.70 21.24 1.19
CA ARG A 109 -4.42 20.60 2.48
C ARG A 109 -4.88 19.14 2.58
N GLU A 110 -5.49 18.61 1.53
CA GLU A 110 -6.02 17.25 1.51
C GLU A 110 -5.20 16.34 0.57
N ALA A 111 -5.21 15.05 0.86
CA ALA A 111 -4.74 14.00 -0.04
C ALA A 111 -5.78 12.88 -0.14
N GLN A 112 -5.71 12.09 -1.21
CA GLN A 112 -6.59 10.94 -1.37
C GLN A 112 -6.03 9.72 -0.67
N ILE A 113 -6.93 9.01 -0.02
CA ILE A 113 -6.68 7.72 0.61
C ILE A 113 -7.66 6.68 0.04
N VAL A 114 -7.18 5.47 -0.20
CA VAL A 114 -8.01 4.35 -0.68
C VAL A 114 -8.21 3.36 0.45
N PHE A 115 -9.46 3.02 0.76
CA PHE A 115 -9.78 2.01 1.76
C PHE A 115 -9.94 0.64 1.11
N PHE A 116 -9.32 -0.37 1.71
CA PHE A 116 -9.48 -1.76 1.27
C PHE A 116 -10.75 -2.41 1.82
N LEU A 117 -11.55 -1.69 2.62
CA LEU A 117 -12.88 -2.16 3.05
C LEU A 117 -13.93 -2.02 1.94
N ASN A 118 -13.82 -0.99 1.11
CA ASN A 118 -14.84 -0.67 0.10
C ASN A 118 -14.27 -0.33 -1.28
N GLY A 119 -12.96 -0.18 -1.42
CA GLY A 119 -12.31 0.14 -2.69
C GLY A 119 -12.60 1.56 -3.16
N CYS A 120 -12.95 2.48 -2.26
CA CYS A 120 -13.27 3.85 -2.61
C CYS A 120 -12.14 4.82 -2.20
N PRO A 121 -11.78 5.78 -3.06
CA PRO A 121 -10.92 6.89 -2.69
C PRO A 121 -11.69 7.99 -1.95
N TYR A 122 -11.10 8.54 -0.89
CA TYR A 122 -11.65 9.65 -0.13
C TYR A 122 -10.59 10.74 0.07
N TRP A 123 -11.03 11.99 0.15
CA TRP A 123 -10.18 13.12 0.51
C TRP A 123 -10.10 13.24 2.03
N TYR A 124 -8.87 13.29 2.55
CA TYR A 124 -8.58 13.50 3.96
C TYR A 124 -7.57 14.61 4.12
N ASP A 125 -7.65 15.35 5.23
CA ASP A 125 -6.63 16.33 5.57
C ASP A 125 -5.28 15.61 5.75
N LYS A 126 -4.21 16.18 5.19
CA LYS A 126 -2.87 15.59 5.23
C LYS A 126 -2.35 15.41 6.65
N ASN A 127 -2.82 16.24 7.58
CA ASN A 127 -2.47 16.19 9.01
C ASN A 127 -3.52 15.47 9.85
N ASP A 128 -4.51 14.83 9.23
CA ASP A 128 -5.51 14.09 9.99
C ASP A 128 -4.84 12.90 10.70
N GLN A 129 -5.07 12.83 12.02
CA GLN A 129 -4.59 11.77 12.90
C GLN A 129 -5.75 10.98 13.51
N THR A 130 -6.97 11.16 13.00
CA THR A 130 -8.17 10.59 13.61
C THR A 130 -8.42 9.15 13.19
N ILE A 131 -7.88 8.74 12.05
CA ILE A 131 -7.97 7.38 11.54
C ILE A 131 -6.59 6.78 11.33
N SER A 132 -6.57 5.44 11.28
CA SER A 132 -5.33 4.69 11.12
C SER A 132 -4.83 4.72 9.68
N HIS A 133 -4.18 5.82 9.34
CA HIS A 133 -3.54 6.06 8.06
C HIS A 133 -2.27 5.23 7.90
N SER A 134 -2.21 4.41 6.85
CA SER A 134 -0.98 3.76 6.42
C SER A 134 -0.72 4.00 4.94
N VAL A 135 0.44 3.57 4.47
CA VAL A 135 0.80 3.64 3.06
C VAL A 135 1.54 2.36 2.69
N ARG A 136 1.19 1.80 1.52
CA ARG A 136 2.00 0.80 0.86
C ARG A 136 2.65 1.42 -0.37
N LEU A 137 3.97 1.41 -0.41
CA LEU A 137 4.70 2.04 -1.49
C LEU A 137 4.70 1.14 -2.72
N VAL A 138 4.84 1.80 -3.86
CA VAL A 138 4.91 1.18 -5.17
C VAL A 138 6.12 1.68 -5.93
N ARG A 139 6.63 0.86 -6.83
CA ARG A 139 7.62 1.21 -7.84
C ARG A 139 7.26 0.58 -9.18
N ARG A 140 7.82 1.12 -10.26
CA ARG A 140 7.74 0.52 -11.60
C ARG A 140 9.03 -0.25 -11.86
N GLY A 141 8.90 -1.51 -12.26
CA GLY A 141 10.03 -2.36 -12.65
C GLY A 141 10.55 -2.03 -14.05
#